data_AF-A0A073KMA3-F1
#
_entry.id   AF-A0A073KMA3-F1
#
_cell.length_a   1.000
_cell.length_b   1.000
_cell.length_c   1.000
_cell.angle_alpha   90.00
_cell.angle_beta   90.00
_cell.angle_gamma   90.00
#
_symmetry.space_group_name_H-M   'P 1'
#
loop_
_entity.id
_entity.type
_entity.pdbx_description
1 polymer ?
#
loop_
_entity_poly.entity_id
_entity_poly.type
_entity_poly.pdbx_seq_one_letter_code
_entity_poly.pdbx_strand_id
1 'polypeptide(L)' 'MKIGPTVAITFLVCLMILYQWPNMNHYPKKDKFVFISLTAIGWILAILLNHFPDMPGPNKMIQVIFEPFEKMLPK' A
#
# COMPACT_ATOMS: atom_id res chain seq x y z
N MET A 1 -17.35 -8.87 -2.77
CA MET A 1 -15.95 -9.25 -2.45
C MET A 1 -15.18 -9.37 -3.76
N LYS A 2 -14.26 -8.45 -4.06
CA LYS A 2 -13.47 -8.47 -5.30
C LYS A 2 -12.29 -9.43 -5.14
N ILE A 3 -12.53 -10.73 -5.31
CA ILE A 3 -11.55 -11.80 -5.07
C ILE A 3 -10.52 -11.89 -6.21
N GLY A 4 -10.94 -11.68 -7.45
CA GLY A 4 -10.08 -11.73 -8.64
C GLY A 4 -8.86 -10.80 -8.57
N PRO A 5 -9.03 -9.50 -8.30
CA PRO A 5 -7.91 -8.56 -8.18
C PRO A 5 -6.94 -8.92 -7.06
N THR A 6 -7.45 -9.38 -5.91
CA THR A 6 -6.61 -9.77 -4.76
C THR A 6 -5.68 -10.93 -5.10
N VAL A 7 -6.19 -11.94 -5.83
CA VAL A 7 -5.39 -13.09 -6.26
C VAL A 7 -4.33 -12.66 -7.27
N ALA A 8 -4.67 -11.79 -8.22
CA ALA A 8 -3.71 -11.25 -9.19
C ALA A 8 -2.59 -10.45 -8.52
N ILE A 9 -2.92 -9.58 -7.55
CA ILE A 9 -1.95 -8.80 -6.78
C ILE A 9 -1.00 -9.73 -6.01
N THR A 10 -1.54 -10.75 -5.35
CA THR A 10 -0.74 -11.70 -4.55
C THR A 10 0.18 -12.53 -5.45
N PHE A 11 -0.32 -12.96 -6.60
CA PHE A 11 0.48 -13.68 -7.60
C PHE A 11 1.63 -12.81 -8.14
N LEU A 12 1.36 -11.52 -8.43
CA LEU A 12 2.37 -10.58 -8.90
C LEU A 12 3.46 -10.33 -7.84
N VAL A 13 3.05 -10.18 -6.57
CA VAL A 13 3.99 -10.02 -5.44
C VAL A 13 4.85 -11.27 -5.26
N CYS A 14 4.28 -12.47 -5.36
CA CYS A 14 5.05 -13.71 -5.33
C CYS A 14 6.07 -13.78 -6.48
N LEU A 15 5.69 -13.37 -7.70
CA LEU A 15 6.59 -13.29 -8.85
C LEU A 15 7.74 -12.30 -8.62
N MET A 16 7.43 -11.11 -8.09
CA MET A 16 8.46 -10.12 -7.73
C MET A 16 9.45 -10.67 -6.72
N ILE A 17 8.95 -11.34 -5.66
CA ILE A 17 9.80 -11.95 -4.64
C ILE A 17 10.66 -13.06 -5.26
N LEU A 18 10.08 -13.98 -6.04
CA LEU A 18 10.81 -15.07 -6.71
C LEU A 18 11.89 -14.56 -7.66
N TYR A 19 11.64 -13.47 -8.38
CA TYR A 19 12.61 -12.88 -9.30
C TYR A 19 13.72 -12.12 -8.57
N GLN A 20 13.39 -11.37 -7.50
CA GLN A 20 14.39 -10.65 -6.71
C GLN A 20 15.20 -11.57 -5.78
N TRP A 21 14.64 -12.68 -5.29
CA TRP A 21 15.30 -13.60 -4.37
C TRP A 21 16.69 -14.09 -4.82
N PRO A 22 16.89 -14.57 -6.06
CA PRO A 22 18.21 -14.97 -6.55
C PRO A 22 19.17 -13.78 -6.64
N ASN A 23 18.69 -12.59 -7.03
CA ASN A 23 19.52 -11.40 -7.14
C ASN A 23 19.94 -10.85 -5.76
N MET A 24 19.08 -11.00 -4.76
CA MET A 24 19.34 -10.58 -3.37
C MET A 24 20.26 -11.53 -2.61
N ASN A 25 20.62 -12.68 -3.18
CA ASN A 25 21.56 -13.60 -2.54
C ASN A 25 22.98 -13.02 -2.43
N HIS A 26 23.28 -11.96 -3.21
CA HIS A 26 24.54 -11.24 -3.14
C HIS A 26 24.57 -10.14 -2.05
N TYR A 27 23.40 -9.76 -1.52
CA TYR A 27 23.25 -8.66 -0.57
C TYR A 27 23.19 -9.14 0.90
N PRO A 28 23.67 -8.34 1.86
CA PRO A 28 23.59 -8.66 3.28
C PRO A 28 22.14 -8.86 3.74
N LYS A 29 21.95 -9.71 4.76
CA LYS A 29 20.61 -10.08 5.30
C LYS A 29 19.72 -8.89 5.69
N LYS A 30 20.33 -7.72 5.95
CA LYS A 30 19.65 -6.46 6.28
C LYS A 30 18.82 -5.93 5.10
N ASP A 31 19.36 -5.99 3.89
CA ASP A 31 18.68 -5.50 2.68
C ASP A 31 17.52 -6.44 2.29
N LYS A 32 17.66 -7.74 2.58
CA LYS A 32 16.55 -8.70 2.47
C LYS A 32 15.36 -8.31 3.35
N PHE A 33 15.62 -7.83 4.56
CA PHE A 33 14.56 -7.43 5.48
C PHE A 33 13.83 -6.16 5.00
N VAL A 34 14.57 -5.18 4.46
CA VAL A 34 13.99 -3.94 3.91
C VAL A 34 13.10 -4.24 2.71
N PHE A 35 13.54 -5.11 1.81
CA PHE A 35 12.71 -5.52 0.66
C PHE A 35 11.43 -6.22 1.09
N ILE A 36 11.51 -7.18 2.02
CA ILE A 36 10.34 -7.89 2.53
C ILE A 36 9.39 -6.91 3.22
N SER A 37 9.89 -5.99 4.05
CA SER A 37 9.03 -5.03 4.74
C SER A 37 8.35 -4.08 3.76
N LEU A 38 9.08 -3.55 2.77
CA LEU A 38 8.54 -2.65 1.76
C LEU A 38 7.50 -3.34 0.87
N THR A 39 7.77 -4.59 0.49
CA THR A 39 6.85 -5.42 -0.30
C THR A 39 5.60 -5.76 0.50
N ALA A 40 5.74 -6.09 1.79
CA ALA A 40 4.61 -6.35 2.67
C ALA A 40 3.73 -5.10 2.86
N ILE A 41 4.33 -3.93 3.06
CA ILE A 41 3.61 -2.65 3.15
C ILE A 41 2.83 -2.38 1.85
N GLY A 42 3.48 -2.52 0.69
CA GLY A 42 2.81 -2.34 -0.61
C GLY A 42 1.67 -3.34 -0.85
N TRP A 43 1.85 -4.60 -0.44
CA TRP A 43 0.82 -5.63 -0.57
C TRP A 43 -0.39 -5.36 0.33
N ILE A 44 -0.15 -5.00 1.60
CA ILE A 44 -1.22 -4.59 2.52
C ILE A 44 -1.97 -3.39 1.95
N LEU A 45 -1.26 -2.38 1.45
CA LEU A 45 -1.85 -1.19 0.86
C LEU A 45 -2.71 -1.53 -0.37
N ALA A 46 -2.24 -2.42 -1.23
CA ALA A 46 -2.98 -2.87 -2.41
C ALA A 46 -4.27 -3.63 -2.04
N ILE A 47 -4.22 -4.49 -1.02
CA ILE A 47 -5.41 -5.17 -0.48
C ILE A 47 -6.38 -4.15 0.09
N LEU A 48 -5.86 -3.18 0.84
CA LEU A 48 -6.65 -2.15 1.51
C LEU A 48 -7.40 -1.29 0.49
N LEU A 49 -6.73 -0.82 -0.57
CA LEU A 49 -7.38 -0.09 -1.67
C LEU A 49 -8.38 -0.96 -2.46
N ASN A 50 -8.11 -2.25 -2.64
CA ASN A 50 -9.04 -3.13 -3.36
C ASN A 50 -10.33 -3.40 -2.55
N HIS A 51 -10.21 -3.53 -1.22
CA HIS A 51 -11.37 -3.76 -0.35
C HIS A 51 -12.13 -2.49 -0.01
N PHE A 52 -11.42 -1.36 0.11
CA PHE A 52 -11.99 -0.03 0.33
C PHE A 52 -11.61 0.90 -0.83
N PRO A 53 -12.22 0.74 -2.01
CA PRO A 53 -11.95 1.60 -3.17
C PRO A 53 -12.34 3.06 -2.92
N ASP A 54 -13.27 3.32 -2.01
CA ASP A 54 -13.71 4.66 -1.59
C ASP A 54 -12.95 5.18 -0.36
N MET A 55 -11.78 4.62 -0.04
CA MET A 55 -10.92 5.23 0.96
C MET A 55 -10.72 6.70 0.62
N PRO A 56 -11.07 7.63 1.53
CA PRO A 56 -10.91 9.04 1.26
C PRO A 56 -9.43 9.25 0.97
N GLY A 57 -9.11 9.55 -0.30
CA GLY A 57 -7.74 9.85 -0.69
C GLY A 57 -7.19 11.02 0.14
N PRO A 58 -5.88 11.28 0.08
CA PRO A 58 -5.25 12.37 0.85
C PRO A 58 -6.00 13.70 0.72
N ASN A 59 -6.53 14.01 -0.47
CA ASN A 59 -7.36 15.19 -0.70
C ASN A 59 -8.67 15.20 0.12
N LYS A 60 -9.37 14.07 0.24
CA LYS A 60 -10.58 13.98 1.07
C LYS A 60 -10.24 13.99 2.55
N MET A 61 -9.10 13.43 2.97
CA MET A 61 -8.64 13.53 4.36
C MET A 61 -8.31 14.98 4.74
N ILE A 62 -7.65 15.72 3.85
CA ILE A 62 -7.40 17.15 4.03
C ILE A 62 -8.74 17.90 4.14
N GLN A 63 -9.71 17.62 3.27
CA GLN A 63 -11.05 18.22 3.38
C GLN A 63 -11.72 17.90 4.72
N VAL A 64 -11.71 16.65 5.19
CA VAL A 64 -12.31 16.28 6.49
C VAL A 64 -11.63 16.98 7.66
N ILE A 65 -10.31 17.18 7.60
CA ILE A 65 -9.56 17.89 8.63
C ILE A 65 -9.83 19.40 8.59
N PHE A 66 -9.94 19.98 7.39
CA PHE A 66 -10.08 21.43 7.20
C PHE A 66 -11.54 21.93 7.25
N GLU A 67 -12.54 21.10 6.92
CA GLU A 67 -13.96 21.45 7.00
C GLU A 67 -14.40 21.99 8.37
N PRO A 68 -13.98 21.43 9.53
CA PRO A 68 -14.29 22.02 10.83
C PRO A 68 -13.59 23.37 11.07
N PHE A 69 -12.41 23.61 10.48
CA PHE A 69 -11.72 24.90 10.60
C PHE A 69 -12.35 25.99 9.74
N GLU A 70 -12.87 25.65 8.56
CA GLU A 70 -13.63 26.58 7.71
C GLU A 70 -14.90 27.08 8.40
N LYS A 71 -15.56 26.22 9.19
CA LYS A 71 -16.75 26.60 9.98
C LYS A 71 -16.41 27.48 11.20
N MET A 72 -15.16 27.47 11.67
CA MET A 72 -14.70 28.29 12.81
C MET A 72 -14.15 29.67 12.39
N LEU A 73 -13.93 29.91 11.09
CA LEU A 73 -13.52 31.21 10.58
C LEU A 73 -14.75 32.09 10.32
N PRO A 74 -15.00 33.15 11.12
CA PRO A 74 -15.94 34.19 10.73
C PRO A 74 -15.39 34.93 9.49
N LYS A 75 -16.28 35.19 8.53
CA LYS A 75 -16.00 35.99 7.33
C LYS A 75 -15.51 37.40 7.66
#